data_AF-J9AXL9-F1
#
_entry.id   AF-J9AXL9-F1
#
_cell.length_a   1.000
_cell.length_b   1.000
_cell.length_c   1.000
_cell.angle_alpha   90.00
_cell.angle_beta   90.00
_cell.angle_gamma   90.00
#
_symmetry.space_group_name_H-M   'P 1'
#
loop_
_entity.id
_entity.type
_entity.pdbx_description
1 polymer ?
#
loop_
_entity_poly.entity_id
_entity_poly.type
_entity_poly.pdbx_seq_one_letter_code
_entity_poly.pdbx_strand_id
1 'polypeptide(L)'
;DFDITYHNDEIKDCFKMTEDERKNGKKLITLDSDTAGMAVQPWTEIEFDILNDSVLNKTVTVAETSTGEVILCGKLKVKGSREEWERAKNGIQMSSKFCLTAILCILVSVFKQIHDLPFI
;
A
#
# COMPACT_ATOMS: atom_id res chain seq x y z
N ASP A 1 26.44 8.66 -0.96
CA ASP A 1 25.19 8.17 -0.36
C ASP A 1 23.98 8.76 -1.07
N PHE A 2 22.88 8.02 -1.03
CA PHE A 2 21.67 8.37 -1.76
C PHE A 2 20.44 8.27 -0.88
N ASP A 3 19.61 9.30 -0.88
CA ASP A 3 18.32 9.30 -0.20
C ASP A 3 17.22 8.84 -1.15
N ILE A 4 16.50 7.79 -0.76
CA ILE A 4 15.28 7.36 -1.43
C ILE A 4 14.09 8.04 -0.76
N THR A 5 13.33 8.79 -1.55
CA THR A 5 12.16 9.55 -1.09
C THR A 5 10.94 9.16 -1.89
N TYR A 6 9.81 9.03 -1.19
CA TYR A 6 8.52 8.75 -1.77
C TYR A 6 7.60 9.96 -1.68
N HIS A 7 6.90 10.22 -2.77
CA HIS A 7 5.97 11.33 -2.94
C HIS A 7 4.59 10.76 -3.21
N ASN A 8 3.61 11.24 -2.44
CA ASN A 8 2.23 10.78 -2.58
C ASN A 8 1.57 11.28 -3.88
N ASP A 9 2.15 12.30 -4.50
CA ASP A 9 1.68 12.93 -5.73
C ASP A 9 2.46 12.47 -6.97
N GLU A 10 1.83 12.63 -8.12
CA GLU A 10 2.48 12.44 -9.41
C GLU A 10 3.32 13.69 -9.75
N ILE A 11 4.63 13.57 -9.70
CA ILE A 11 5.54 14.65 -10.07
C ILE A 11 5.83 14.53 -11.57
N LYS A 12 5.55 15.61 -12.30
CA LYS A 12 5.69 15.64 -13.76
C LYS A 12 7.15 15.62 -14.21
N ASP A 13 8.00 16.42 -13.57
CA ASP A 13 9.44 16.49 -13.80
C ASP A 13 10.17 16.50 -12.46
N CYS A 14 10.59 15.32 -12.02
CA CYS A 14 11.27 15.08 -10.74
C CYS A 14 12.66 15.74 -10.66
N PHE A 15 13.28 16.07 -11.79
CA PHE A 15 14.57 16.77 -11.83
C PHE A 15 14.40 18.28 -11.57
N LYS A 16 13.18 18.79 -11.72
CA LYS A 16 12.82 20.20 -11.53
C LYS A 16 11.67 20.36 -10.53
N MET A 17 11.75 19.62 -9.42
CA MET A 17 10.79 19.76 -8.34
C MET A 17 10.82 21.16 -7.74
N THR A 18 9.63 21.67 -7.46
CA THR A 18 9.42 22.83 -6.61
C THR A 18 9.84 22.55 -5.16
N GLU A 19 10.03 23.61 -4.37
CA GLU A 19 10.33 23.44 -2.95
C GLU A 19 9.22 22.69 -2.20
N ASP A 20 7.97 22.94 -2.55
CA ASP A 20 6.82 22.31 -1.91
C ASP A 20 6.79 20.80 -2.21
N GLU A 21 7.00 20.42 -3.48
CA GLU A 21 7.15 19.00 -3.85
C GLU A 21 8.31 18.33 -3.10
N ARG A 22 9.43 19.03 -2.91
CA ARG A 22 10.57 18.49 -2.14
C ARG A 22 10.25 18.28 -0.66
N LYS A 23 9.54 19.22 -0.05
CA LYS A 23 9.15 19.17 1.37
C LYS A 23 8.07 18.13 1.65
N ASN A 24 7.19 17.86 0.68
CA ASN A 24 6.10 16.90 0.82
C ASN A 24 6.57 15.44 0.67
N GLY A 25 7.82 15.21 0.26
CA GLY A 25 8.41 13.88 0.14
C GLY A 25 8.68 13.23 1.50
N LYS A 26 8.26 11.97 1.66
CA LYS A 26 8.62 11.12 2.79
C LYS A 26 9.90 10.35 2.46
N LYS A 27 11.00 10.66 3.16
CA LYS A 27 12.24 9.89 3.08
C LYS A 27 11.97 8.46 3.58
N LEU A 28 12.34 7.47 2.77
CA LEU A 28 12.17 6.04 3.06
C LEU A 28 13.43 5.46 3.68
N ILE A 29 14.57 5.67 3.03
CA ILE A 29 15.86 5.10 3.43
C ILE A 29 17.01 5.93 2.86
N THR A 30 18.18 5.86 3.50
CA THR A 30 19.46 6.29 2.92
C THR A 30 20.26 5.06 2.55
N LEU A 31 20.78 5.05 1.32
CA LEU A 31 21.65 4.03 0.80
C LEU A 31 23.10 4.51 0.87
N ASP A 32 23.92 3.77 1.59
CA ASP A 32 25.36 4.01 1.62
C ASP A 32 25.97 3.51 0.30
N SER A 33 26.72 4.39 -0.36
CA SER A 33 27.39 4.07 -1.63
C SER A 33 28.86 3.74 -1.39
N ASP A 34 29.40 2.80 -2.17
CA ASP A 34 30.84 2.56 -2.21
C ASP A 34 31.60 3.68 -2.92
N THR A 35 32.93 3.57 -2.99
CA THR A 35 33.79 4.58 -3.63
C THR A 35 33.57 4.69 -5.14
N ALA A 36 32.89 3.72 -5.77
CA ALA A 36 32.54 3.75 -7.18
C ALA A 36 31.15 4.37 -7.41
N GLY A 37 30.44 4.77 -6.36
CA GLY A 37 29.09 5.32 -6.43
C GLY A 37 28.00 4.25 -6.56
N MET A 38 28.32 2.98 -6.30
CA MET A 38 27.35 1.89 -6.31
C MET A 38 26.78 1.70 -4.90
N ALA A 39 25.47 1.58 -4.79
CA ALA A 39 24.79 1.28 -3.53
C ALA A 39 23.89 0.05 -3.69
N VAL A 40 23.98 -0.88 -2.73
CA VAL A 40 23.18 -2.11 -2.72
C VAL A 40 22.56 -2.27 -1.34
N GLN A 41 21.23 -2.19 -1.27
CA GLN A 41 20.47 -2.48 -0.06
C GLN A 41 19.93 -3.91 -0.13
N PRO A 42 20.06 -4.73 0.93
CA PRO A 42 19.25 -5.94 1.09
C PRO A 42 17.75 -5.62 1.05
N TRP A 43 16.92 -6.63 0.77
CA TRP A 43 15.46 -6.48 0.79
C TRP A 43 15.01 -5.82 2.10
N THR A 44 14.38 -4.66 1.97
CA THR A 44 13.83 -3.90 3.08
C THR A 44 12.33 -3.82 2.86
N GLU A 45 11.56 -4.19 3.88
CA GLU A 45 10.13 -4.07 3.85
C GLU A 45 9.75 -2.60 4.05
N ILE A 46 8.99 -2.07 3.10
CA ILE A 46 8.42 -0.73 3.19
C ILE A 46 6.92 -0.92 3.16
N GLU A 47 6.26 -0.51 4.24
CA GLU A 47 4.82 -0.64 4.37
C GLU A 47 4.12 0.28 3.35
N PHE A 48 3.44 -0.35 2.40
CA PHE A 48 2.56 0.30 1.43
C PHE A 48 1.25 -0.50 1.38
N ASP A 49 0.12 0.13 1.72
CA ASP A 49 -1.17 -0.53 1.52
C ASP A 49 -1.58 -0.41 0.05
N ILE A 50 -1.15 -1.36 -0.77
CA ILE A 50 -1.38 -1.36 -2.23
C ILE A 50 -2.87 -1.42 -2.61
N LEU A 51 -3.75 -1.83 -1.70
CA LEU A 51 -5.17 -2.08 -1.98
C LEU A 51 -6.08 -0.95 -1.50
N ASN A 52 -5.62 -0.19 -0.51
CA ASN A 52 -6.36 0.90 0.10
C ASN A 52 -5.74 2.26 -0.28
N ASP A 53 -4.42 2.33 -0.41
CA ASP A 53 -3.73 3.50 -0.93
C ASP A 53 -3.71 3.45 -2.46
N SER A 54 -3.94 4.59 -3.12
CA SER A 54 -3.78 4.71 -4.56
C SER A 54 -2.29 4.68 -4.94
N VAL A 55 -1.57 3.57 -4.69
CA VAL A 55 -0.11 3.44 -4.89
C VAL A 55 0.31 3.67 -6.35
N LEU A 56 -0.65 3.60 -7.27
CA LEU A 56 -0.46 3.96 -8.68
C LEU A 56 -0.20 5.45 -8.86
N ASN A 57 0.72 5.78 -9.77
CA ASN A 57 1.11 7.15 -10.17
C ASN A 57 1.81 7.98 -9.07
N LYS A 58 2.14 7.36 -7.94
CA LYS A 58 3.03 7.95 -6.94
C LYS A 58 4.49 7.94 -7.41
N THR A 59 5.28 8.89 -6.94
CA THR A 59 6.66 9.10 -7.42
C THR A 59 7.67 8.66 -6.37
N VAL A 60 8.72 7.95 -6.81
CA VAL A 60 9.91 7.67 -6.01
C VAL A 60 11.09 8.39 -6.64
N THR A 61 11.89 9.05 -5.81
CA THR A 61 13.10 9.78 -6.23
C THR A 61 14.30 9.24 -5.48
N VAL A 62 15.45 9.22 -6.14
CA VAL A 62 16.77 9.01 -5.56
C VAL A 62 17.53 10.31 -5.70
N ALA A 63 17.97 10.87 -4.58
CA ALA A 63 18.75 12.10 -4.54
C ALA A 63 20.10 11.87 -3.86
N GLU A 64 21.13 12.57 -4.31
CA GLU A 64 22.42 12.55 -3.62
C GLU A 64 22.30 13.27 -2.27
N THR A 65 22.72 12.62 -1.19
CA THR A 65 22.52 13.15 0.18
C THR A 65 23.27 14.48 0.41
N SER A 66 24.41 14.69 -0.23
CA SER A 66 25.23 15.90 -0.07
C SER A 66 24.65 17.14 -0.73
N THR A 67 24.02 16.99 -1.89
CA THR A 67 23.55 18.11 -2.71
C THR A 67 22.03 18.24 -2.70
N GLY A 68 21.32 17.16 -2.39
CA GLY A 68 19.87 17.05 -2.57
C GLY A 68 19.44 17.00 -4.04
N GLU A 69 20.39 16.82 -4.97
CA GLU A 69 20.11 16.71 -6.40
C GLU A 69 19.46 15.36 -6.71
N VAL A 70 18.31 15.38 -7.38
CA VAL A 70 17.62 14.16 -7.84
C VAL A 70 18.37 13.59 -9.04
N ILE A 71 18.90 12.38 -8.89
CA ILE A 71 19.67 11.68 -9.93
C ILE A 71 18.84 10.64 -10.67
N LEU A 72 17.77 10.13 -10.04
CA LEU A 72 16.88 9.15 -10.62
C LEU A 72 15.47 9.35 -10.06
N CYS A 73 14.47 9.09 -10.89
CA CYS A 73 13.11 8.99 -10.41
C CYS A 73 12.28 8.00 -11.23
N GLY A 74 11.19 7.55 -10.64
CA GLY A 74 10.26 6.63 -11.29
C GLY A 74 8.90 6.67 -10.65
N LYS A 75 7.89 6.21 -11.40
CA LYS A 75 6.53 6.03 -10.90
C LYS A 75 6.32 4.61 -10.44
N LEU A 76 5.60 4.44 -9.35
CA LEU A 76 5.15 3.12 -8.92
C LEU A 76 4.08 2.62 -9.89
N LYS A 77 4.29 1.39 -10.37
CA LYS A 77 3.36 0.67 -11.23
C LYS A 77 3.19 -0.74 -10.72
N VAL A 78 1.97 -1.25 -10.81
CA VAL A 78 1.70 -2.67 -10.59
C VAL A 78 2.35 -3.45 -11.72
N LYS A 79 3.20 -4.39 -11.35
CA LYS A 79 3.78 -5.36 -12.28
C LYS A 79 2.85 -6.57 -12.33
N GLY A 80 2.14 -6.74 -13.44
CA GLY A 80 1.19 -7.84 -13.65
C GLY A 80 0.13 -7.49 -14.68
N SER A 81 -0.69 -8.47 -15.06
CA SER A 81 -1.83 -8.24 -15.93
C SER A 81 -3.01 -7.61 -15.15
N ARG A 82 -3.91 -6.94 -15.86
CA ARG A 82 -5.15 -6.41 -15.24
C ARG A 82 -5.97 -7.54 -14.63
N GLU A 83 -6.02 -8.69 -15.29
CA GLU A 83 -6.74 -9.88 -14.84
C GLU A 83 -6.14 -10.48 -13.56
N GLU A 84 -4.80 -10.47 -13.42
CA GLU A 84 -4.12 -10.86 -12.19
C GLU A 84 -4.44 -9.91 -11.03
N TRP A 85 -4.41 -8.60 -11.29
CA TRP A 85 -4.79 -7.59 -10.32
C TRP A 85 -6.24 -7.72 -9.83
N GLU A 86 -7.19 -7.86 -10.76
CA GLU A 86 -8.61 -8.06 -10.41
C GLU A 86 -8.83 -9.33 -9.58
N ARG A 87 -8.12 -10.43 -9.89
CA ARG A 87 -8.18 -11.66 -9.07
C ARG A 87 -7.65 -11.43 -7.65
N ALA A 88 -6.55 -10.70 -7.50
CA ALA A 88 -5.95 -10.43 -6.19
C ALA A 88 -6.88 -9.59 -5.29
N LYS A 89 -7.58 -8.59 -5.84
CA LYS A 89 -8.54 -7.77 -5.08
C LYS A 89 -9.68 -8.60 -4.47
N ASN A 90 -10.18 -9.59 -5.20
CA ASN A 90 -11.31 -10.41 -4.78
C ASN A 90 -10.95 -11.42 -3.66
N GLY A 91 -9.66 -11.66 -3.39
CA GLY A 91 -9.23 -12.56 -2.32
C GLY A 91 -9.49 -12.05 -0.91
N ILE A 92 -9.67 -10.74 -0.73
CA ILE A 92 -9.82 -10.10 0.59
C ILE A 92 -11.29 -9.91 0.99
N GLN A 93 -12.21 -9.98 0.02
CA GLN A 93 -13.64 -9.87 0.28
C GLN A 93 -14.25 -11.23 0.64
N MET A 94 -13.73 -11.89 1.67
CA MET A 94 -14.37 -13.08 2.23
C MET A 94 -15.58 -12.64 3.06
N SER A 95 -16.71 -12.47 2.37
CA SER A 95 -18.08 -12.74 2.84
C SER A 95 -18.37 -12.55 4.35
N SER A 96 -18.44 -11.30 4.83
CA SER A 96 -19.03 -11.01 6.14
C SER A 96 -20.57 -11.15 6.16
N LYS A 97 -21.20 -11.36 4.98
CA LYS A 97 -22.66 -11.48 4.87
C LYS A 97 -23.20 -12.84 5.32
N PHE A 98 -22.37 -13.88 5.40
CA PHE A 98 -22.82 -15.20 5.86
C PHE A 98 -23.06 -15.29 7.38
N CYS A 99 -22.42 -14.42 8.17
CA CYS A 99 -22.50 -14.50 9.63
C CYS A 99 -23.84 -13.98 10.17
N LEU A 100 -24.42 -12.94 9.57
CA LEU A 100 -25.66 -12.32 10.05
C LEU A 100 -26.90 -13.20 9.81
N THR A 101 -26.98 -13.85 8.65
CA THR A 101 -28.09 -14.75 8.32
C THR A 101 -28.08 -15.99 9.21
N ALA A 102 -26.89 -16.54 9.51
CA ALA A 102 -26.74 -17.67 10.41
C ALA A 102 -27.16 -17.32 11.85
N ILE A 103 -26.77 -16.15 12.35
CA ILE A 103 -27.17 -15.66 13.69
C ILE A 103 -28.69 -15.48 13.76
N LEU A 104 -29.32 -14.88 12.75
CA LEU A 104 -30.78 -14.72 12.70
C LEU A 104 -31.50 -16.08 12.67
N CYS A 105 -31.02 -17.05 11.89
CA CYS A 105 -31.60 -18.39 11.87
C CYS A 105 -31.50 -19.08 13.24
N ILE A 106 -30.35 -19.00 13.91
CA ILE A 106 -30.16 -19.59 15.24
C ILE A 106 -31.11 -18.94 16.26
N LEU A 107 -31.24 -17.62 16.25
CA LEU A 107 -32.15 -16.91 17.16
C LEU A 107 -33.61 -17.32 16.93
N VAL A 108 -34.07 -17.44 15.68
CA VAL A 108 -35.43 -17.90 15.36
C VAL A 108 -35.65 -19.34 15.82
N SER A 109 -34.67 -20.23 15.64
CA SER A 109 -34.75 -21.62 16.10
C SER A 109 -34.85 -21.72 17.62
N VAL A 110 -34.03 -20.95 18.36
CA VAL A 110 -34.06 -20.91 19.82
C VAL A 110 -35.38 -20.31 20.34
N PHE A 111 -35.87 -19.24 19.72
CA PHE A 111 -37.14 -18.63 20.11
C PHE A 111 -38.31 -19.60 19.94
N LYS A 112 -38.32 -20.35 18.82
CA LYS A 112 -39.32 -21.40 18.58
C LYS A 112 -39.24 -22.51 19.62
N GLN A 113 -38.03 -22.94 19.99
CA GLN A 113 -37.81 -24.00 20.99
C GLN A 113 -38.25 -23.59 22.40
N ILE A 114 -38.13 -22.31 22.77
CA ILE A 114 -38.60 -21.78 24.06
C ILE A 114 -40.13 -21.68 24.08
N HIS A 115 -40.77 -21.32 22.97
CA HIS A 115 -42.22 -21.16 22.89
C HIS A 115 -43.01 -22.46 22.64
N ASP A 116 -42.37 -23.51 22.11
CA ASP A 116 -42.96 -24.84 21.91
C ASP A 116 -42.81 -25.76 23.16
N LEU A 117 -42.24 -25.27 24.27
CA LEU A 117 -42.24 -25.99 25.56
C LEU A 117 -43.62 -25.84 26.24
N PRO A 118 -44.40 -26.93 26.42
CA PRO A 118 -45.57 -26.86 27.29
C PRO A 118 -45.10 -26.60 28.72
N PHE A 119 -45.61 -25.54 29.35
CA PHE A 119 -45.52 -25.35 30.80
C PHE A 119 -46.11 -26.60 31.47
N ILE A 120 -45.24 -27.43 32.04
CA ILE A 120 -45.59 -28.46 33.04
C ILE A 120 -45.69 -27.76 34.40
#